data_AF-A0A8B7NPK8-F1
#
_entry.id   AF-A0A8B7NPK8-F1
#
_cell.length_a   1.000
_cell.length_b   1.000
_cell.length_c   1.000
_cell.angle_alpha   90.00
_cell.angle_beta   90.00
_cell.angle_gamma   90.00
#
_symmetry.space_group_name_H-M   'P 1'
#
loop_
_entity.id
_entity.type
_entity.pdbx_description
1 polymer ?
#
loop_
_entity_poly.entity_id
_entity_poly.type
_entity_poly.pdbx_seq_one_letter_code
_entity_poly.pdbx_strand_id
1 'polypeptide(L)'
;MFKVGPVLCLSHGMGIPSVGILLHEIIKLMYHAGVKDPIFFRLGTCGGIGIEGGNLVVSESAVDGMLNPYLELPVLGKLQRRPALLDKALAAELKDLATDTDPFTVHVGKTMCTYDFYEGQGRLDGAFCEYTEADKLEFLQRVHSAGVINMEMESLCFAALCHHAGIRSAVVCVTLLNRLNGDQVSSSKAQLNEWQEFPQRLVARYIKKTLGLPVMLPQRTLPQHVRDPRHHKSMRHQSESFDIDN
;
A
#
# COMPACT_ATOMS: atom_id res chain seq x y z
N MET A 1 6.89 13.58 -4.41
CA MET A 1 7.86 13.14 -3.38
C MET A 1 7.92 14.22 -2.32
N PHE A 2 7.85 13.85 -1.04
CA PHE A 2 7.94 14.77 0.09
C PHE A 2 8.97 14.25 1.08
N LYS A 3 9.67 15.14 1.77
CA LYS A 3 10.64 14.79 2.81
C LYS A 3 10.36 15.58 4.08
N VAL A 4 10.33 14.91 5.22
CA VAL A 4 10.21 15.53 6.55
C VAL A 4 11.15 14.84 7.52
N GLY A 5 12.15 15.56 8.02
CA GLY A 5 13.20 14.97 8.86
C GLY A 5 13.84 13.74 8.18
N PRO A 6 13.85 12.56 8.83
CA PRO A 6 14.41 11.32 8.28
C PRO A 6 13.42 10.52 7.40
N VAL A 7 12.20 11.03 7.17
CA VAL A 7 11.15 10.31 6.42
C VAL A 7 11.04 10.85 5.00
N LEU A 8 11.07 9.96 4.02
CA LEU A 8 10.79 10.25 2.61
C LEU A 8 9.47 9.56 2.20
N CYS A 9 8.53 10.33 1.66
CA CYS A 9 7.21 9.86 1.25
C CYS A 9 7.03 9.99 -0.27
N LEU A 10 6.60 8.92 -0.93
CA LEU A 10 6.46 8.84 -2.38
C LEU A 10 5.17 8.13 -2.76
N SER A 11 4.54 8.58 -3.85
CA SER A 11 3.48 7.85 -4.54
C SER A 11 4.09 6.94 -5.60
N HIS A 12 3.47 5.79 -5.86
CA HIS A 12 3.98 4.78 -6.80
C HIS A 12 2.95 4.35 -7.85
N GLY A 13 1.84 5.06 -8.00
CA GLY A 13 0.76 4.67 -8.91
C GLY A 13 0.16 3.31 -8.56
N MET A 14 -0.33 2.59 -9.57
CA MET A 14 -0.90 1.25 -9.44
C MET A 14 -0.17 0.24 -10.32
N GLY A 15 -0.08 -0.99 -9.83
CA GLY A 15 0.49 -2.14 -10.50
C GLY A 15 2.00 -2.32 -10.34
N ILE A 16 2.43 -3.58 -10.44
CA ILE A 16 3.82 -4.03 -10.46
C ILE A 16 4.72 -3.16 -11.37
N PRO A 17 4.33 -2.80 -12.62
CA PRO A 17 5.19 -1.98 -13.48
C PRO A 17 5.47 -0.58 -12.91
N SER A 18 4.46 0.07 -12.31
CA SER A 18 4.59 1.43 -11.80
C SER A 18 5.48 1.48 -10.55
N VAL A 19 5.25 0.57 -9.59
CA VAL A 19 6.09 0.48 -8.39
C VAL A 19 7.52 0.05 -8.70
N GLY A 20 7.72 -0.78 -9.73
CA GLY A 20 9.05 -1.23 -10.16
C GLY A 20 9.93 -0.07 -10.63
N ILE A 21 9.37 0.85 -11.44
CA ILE A 21 10.08 2.07 -11.87
C ILE A 21 10.50 2.89 -10.65
N LEU A 22 9.56 3.17 -9.74
CA LEU A 22 9.85 3.94 -8.54
C LEU A 22 10.98 3.30 -7.72
N LEU A 23 10.90 2.00 -7.45
CA LEU A 23 11.88 1.32 -6.60
C LEU A 23 13.28 1.36 -7.21
N HIS A 24 13.42 1.16 -8.52
CA HIS A 24 14.71 1.31 -9.19
C HIS A 24 15.31 2.70 -9.00
N GLU A 25 14.51 3.76 -9.13
CA GLU A 25 14.99 5.13 -8.96
C GLU A 25 15.31 5.47 -7.52
N ILE A 26 14.46 5.05 -6.57
CA ILE A 26 14.66 5.34 -5.14
C ILE A 26 15.81 4.55 -4.55
N ILE A 27 16.00 3.29 -4.92
CA ILE A 27 17.16 2.51 -4.46
C ILE A 27 18.46 3.16 -4.94
N LYS A 28 18.53 3.60 -6.20
CA LYS A 28 19.68 4.37 -6.72
C LYS A 28 19.86 5.70 -5.98
N LEU A 29 18.78 6.42 -5.71
CA LEU A 29 18.84 7.67 -4.95
C LEU A 29 19.42 7.44 -3.55
N MET A 30 18.96 6.42 -2.83
CA MET A 30 19.48 6.07 -1.50
C MET A 30 20.97 5.72 -1.54
N TYR A 31 21.38 4.95 -2.57
CA TYR A 31 22.78 4.63 -2.81
C TYR A 31 23.63 5.89 -3.03
N HIS A 32 23.22 6.77 -3.96
CA HIS A 32 23.97 8.00 -4.27
C HIS A 32 23.99 9.02 -3.12
N ALA A 33 22.93 9.04 -2.31
CA ALA A 33 22.86 9.87 -1.10
C ALA A 33 23.64 9.27 0.09
N GLY A 34 24.20 8.07 -0.04
CA GLY A 34 24.98 7.41 1.01
C GLY A 34 24.15 6.96 2.22
N VAL A 35 22.84 6.77 2.04
CA VAL A 35 21.92 6.36 3.12
C VAL A 35 22.31 4.97 3.63
N LYS A 36 22.32 4.82 4.95
CA LYS A 36 22.62 3.56 5.64
C LYS A 36 21.36 2.99 6.27
N ASP A 37 21.19 1.68 6.11
CA ASP A 37 20.12 0.87 6.68
C ASP A 37 18.70 1.48 6.55
N PRO A 38 18.29 1.94 5.35
CA PRO A 38 16.92 2.43 5.16
C PRO A 38 15.91 1.30 5.37
N ILE A 39 14.72 1.65 5.87
CA ILE A 39 13.59 0.74 5.96
C ILE A 39 12.49 1.26 5.03
N PHE A 40 11.99 0.39 4.14
CA PHE A 40 10.94 0.75 3.20
C PHE A 40 9.58 0.23 3.69
N PHE A 41 8.59 1.11 3.70
CA PHE A 41 7.21 0.74 4.00
C PHE A 41 6.33 1.00 2.80
N ARG A 42 5.56 -0.01 2.39
CA ARG A 42 4.45 0.16 1.46
C ARG A 42 3.17 0.30 2.28
N LEU A 43 2.47 1.41 2.11
CA LEU A 43 1.17 1.67 2.72
C LEU A 43 0.12 1.65 1.62
N GLY A 44 -0.90 0.81 1.74
CA GLY A 44 -1.87 0.63 0.66
C GLY A 44 -3.26 0.24 1.13
N THR A 45 -4.10 -0.02 0.14
CA THR A 45 -5.43 -0.62 0.30
C THR A 45 -5.42 -2.01 -0.31
N CYS A 46 -6.37 -2.85 0.10
CA CYS A 46 -6.51 -4.21 -0.42
C CYS A 46 -7.95 -4.72 -0.30
N GLY A 47 -8.27 -5.79 -1.04
CA GLY A 47 -9.43 -6.62 -0.77
C GLY A 47 -9.07 -7.66 0.28
N GLY A 48 -9.78 -7.71 1.40
CA GLY A 48 -9.62 -8.76 2.40
C GLY A 48 -10.20 -10.09 1.91
N ILE A 49 -9.66 -11.20 2.35
CA ILE A 49 -10.22 -12.54 2.15
C ILE A 49 -10.45 -13.14 3.54
N GLY A 50 -11.71 -13.21 3.96
CA GLY A 50 -12.04 -13.58 5.35
C GLY A 50 -11.77 -12.46 6.37
N ILE A 51 -11.42 -11.25 5.90
CA ILE A 51 -11.14 -10.08 6.75
C ILE A 51 -12.07 -8.94 6.33
N GLU A 52 -12.84 -8.43 7.29
CA GLU A 52 -13.78 -7.32 7.07
C GLU A 52 -13.05 -5.99 6.80
N GLY A 53 -13.74 -5.08 6.11
CA GLY A 53 -13.22 -3.74 5.80
C GLY A 53 -12.85 -2.94 7.06
N GLY A 54 -11.80 -2.13 6.96
CA GLY A 54 -11.29 -1.30 8.05
C GLY A 54 -10.23 -1.97 8.93
N ASN A 55 -9.82 -3.20 8.63
CA ASN A 55 -8.74 -3.88 9.36
C ASN A 55 -7.42 -3.82 8.59
N LEU A 56 -6.31 -3.98 9.30
CA LEU A 56 -4.97 -3.94 8.72
C LEU A 56 -4.43 -5.34 8.48
N VAL A 57 -3.75 -5.50 7.35
CA VAL A 57 -2.93 -6.67 7.02
C VAL A 57 -1.48 -6.23 6.90
N VAL A 58 -0.63 -6.78 7.75
CA VAL A 58 0.83 -6.73 7.62
C VAL A 58 1.28 -8.00 6.92
N SER A 59 1.88 -7.84 5.74
CA SER A 59 2.20 -8.98 4.88
C SER A 59 3.41 -9.74 5.44
N GLU A 60 3.26 -11.04 5.70
CA GLU A 60 4.39 -11.93 6.04
C GLU A 60 5.21 -12.28 4.79
N SER A 61 4.53 -12.48 3.66
CA SER A 61 5.13 -12.75 2.35
C SER A 61 4.15 -12.34 1.24
N ALA A 62 4.68 -12.00 0.07
CA ALA A 62 3.88 -11.74 -1.12
C ALA A 62 3.94 -12.94 -2.08
N VAL A 63 2.80 -13.28 -2.68
CA VAL A 63 2.68 -14.34 -3.70
C VAL A 63 1.98 -13.80 -4.95
N ASP A 64 2.25 -14.38 -6.12
CA ASP A 64 1.53 -14.06 -7.35
C ASP A 64 0.12 -14.71 -7.38
N GLY A 65 -0.63 -14.49 -8.46
CA GLY A 65 -1.96 -15.10 -8.66
C GLY A 65 -1.96 -16.64 -8.72
N MET A 66 -0.79 -17.26 -8.86
CA MET A 66 -0.58 -18.71 -8.88
C MET A 66 0.03 -19.22 -7.56
N LEU A 67 0.08 -18.39 -6.51
CA LEU A 67 0.66 -18.67 -5.20
C LEU A 67 2.20 -18.84 -5.17
N ASN A 68 2.91 -18.42 -6.22
CA ASN A 68 4.36 -18.45 -6.24
C ASN A 68 4.95 -17.30 -5.41
N PRO A 69 5.93 -17.55 -4.52
CA PRO A 69 6.53 -16.54 -3.66
C PRO A 69 7.70 -15.79 -4.33
N TYR A 70 7.58 -15.48 -5.63
CA TYR A 70 8.62 -14.78 -6.38
C TYR A 70 8.03 -13.88 -7.46
N LEU A 71 8.73 -12.79 -7.75
CA LEU A 71 8.50 -11.99 -8.93
C LEU A 71 9.20 -12.68 -10.12
N GLU A 72 8.44 -13.09 -11.14
CA GLU A 72 8.97 -13.60 -12.40
C GLU A 72 8.82 -12.56 -13.51
N LEU A 73 9.90 -12.29 -14.25
CA LEU A 73 9.88 -11.34 -15.36
C LEU A 73 10.89 -11.73 -16.45
N PRO A 74 10.57 -11.45 -17.73
CA PRO A 74 11.53 -11.61 -18.81
C PRO A 74 12.63 -10.54 -18.72
N VAL A 75 13.88 -10.98 -18.71
CA VAL A 75 15.07 -10.12 -18.77
C VAL A 75 15.93 -10.61 -19.92
N LEU A 76 16.06 -9.79 -20.96
CA LEU A 76 16.79 -10.14 -22.20
C LEU A 76 16.30 -11.48 -22.80
N GLY A 77 14.98 -11.69 -22.82
CA GLY A 77 14.34 -12.89 -23.38
C GLY A 77 14.41 -14.15 -22.50
N LYS A 78 14.91 -14.05 -21.27
CA LYS A 78 14.95 -15.17 -20.30
C LYS A 78 14.13 -14.85 -19.06
N LEU A 79 13.34 -15.81 -18.59
CA LEU A 79 12.59 -15.66 -17.34
C LEU A 79 13.58 -15.63 -16.17
N GLN A 80 13.53 -14.56 -15.38
CA GLN A 80 14.24 -14.44 -14.12
C GLN A 80 13.24 -14.43 -12.97
N ARG A 81 13.57 -15.17 -11.91
CA ARG A 81 12.79 -15.22 -10.67
C ARG A 81 13.54 -14.51 -9.55
N ARG A 82 12.85 -13.64 -8.83
CA ARG A 82 13.38 -12.96 -7.64
C ARG A 82 12.49 -13.29 -6.44
N PRO A 83 13.02 -13.90 -5.37
CA PRO A 83 12.23 -14.21 -4.17
C PRO A 83 11.57 -12.96 -3.58
N ALA A 84 10.27 -13.04 -3.27
CA ALA A 84 9.49 -11.94 -2.72
C ALA A 84 9.42 -12.01 -1.18
N LEU A 85 10.57 -11.82 -0.54
CA LEU A 85 10.72 -11.94 0.91
C LEU A 85 10.50 -10.60 1.62
N LEU A 86 9.83 -10.63 2.77
CA LEU A 86 9.62 -9.50 3.67
C LEU A 86 10.25 -9.77 5.04
N ASP A 87 10.54 -8.71 5.78
CA ASP A 87 11.15 -8.81 7.11
C ASP A 87 10.10 -9.25 8.15
N LYS A 88 10.18 -10.52 8.57
CA LYS A 88 9.26 -11.10 9.57
C LYS A 88 9.37 -10.44 10.95
N ALA A 89 10.57 -9.99 11.34
CA ALA A 89 10.75 -9.31 12.63
C ALA A 89 10.08 -7.93 12.58
N LEU A 90 10.27 -7.19 11.49
CA LEU A 90 9.58 -5.92 11.27
C LEU A 90 8.06 -6.08 11.24
N ALA A 91 7.54 -7.17 10.64
CA ALA A 91 6.12 -7.46 10.65
C ALA A 91 5.57 -7.70 12.08
N ALA A 92 6.31 -8.45 12.91
CA ALA A 92 5.96 -8.65 14.31
C ALA A 92 6.01 -7.35 15.12
N GLU A 93 7.06 -6.55 14.95
CA GLU A 93 7.19 -5.25 15.60
C GLU A 93 6.04 -4.29 15.23
N LEU A 94 5.59 -4.31 13.97
CA LEU A 94 4.43 -3.53 13.53
C LEU A 94 3.12 -4.02 14.16
N LYS A 95 2.93 -5.34 14.27
CA LYS A 95 1.75 -5.93 14.91
C LYS A 95 1.68 -5.51 16.38
N ASP A 96 2.80 -5.52 17.09
CA ASP A 96 2.89 -5.17 18.51
C ASP A 96 2.68 -3.67 18.81
N LEU A 97 2.62 -2.82 17.77
CA LEU A 97 2.29 -1.39 17.88
C LEU A 97 0.79 -1.10 17.83
N ALA A 98 -0.03 -2.12 17.54
CA ALA A 98 -1.47 -2.03 17.72
C ALA A 98 -1.83 -2.00 19.21
N THR A 99 -2.89 -1.30 19.55
CA THR A 99 -3.38 -1.11 20.92
C THR A 99 -4.87 -1.42 20.98
N ASP A 100 -5.38 -1.77 22.16
CA ASP A 100 -6.81 -2.06 22.36
C ASP A 100 -7.72 -0.85 22.09
N THR A 101 -7.16 0.36 22.01
CA THR A 101 -7.90 1.58 21.68
C THR A 101 -7.98 1.85 20.17
N ASP A 102 -7.32 1.04 19.34
CA ASP A 102 -7.38 1.20 17.90
C ASP A 102 -8.74 0.78 17.34
N PRO A 103 -9.28 1.50 16.33
CA PRO A 103 -10.53 1.12 15.66
C PRO A 103 -10.33 -0.01 14.64
N PHE A 104 -9.18 -0.68 14.64
CA PHE A 104 -8.80 -1.72 13.69
C PHE A 104 -8.04 -2.85 14.37
N THR A 105 -8.14 -4.05 13.81
CA THR A 105 -7.28 -5.19 14.18
C THR A 105 -6.13 -5.31 13.18
N VAL A 106 -4.94 -5.71 13.65
CA VAL A 106 -3.78 -6.01 12.80
C VAL A 106 -3.64 -7.52 12.62
N HIS A 107 -3.84 -7.98 11.39
CA HIS A 107 -3.64 -9.35 10.96
C HIS A 107 -2.27 -9.50 10.29
N VAL A 108 -1.66 -10.68 10.43
CA VAL A 108 -0.43 -11.05 9.72
C VAL A 108 -0.74 -12.28 8.89
N GLY A 109 -0.42 -12.23 7.61
CA GLY A 109 -0.65 -13.35 6.68
C GLY A 109 -0.04 -13.08 5.31
N LYS A 110 -0.29 -13.99 4.36
CA LYS A 110 0.20 -13.82 2.99
C LYS A 110 -0.68 -12.83 2.24
N THR A 111 -0.05 -12.10 1.34
CA THR A 111 -0.71 -11.16 0.44
C THR A 111 -0.58 -11.66 -0.99
N MET A 112 -1.70 -11.77 -1.70
CA MET A 112 -1.70 -12.04 -3.13
C MET A 112 -1.56 -10.74 -3.91
N CYS A 113 -0.59 -10.69 -4.81
CA CYS A 113 -0.31 -9.57 -5.69
C CYS A 113 -0.71 -9.93 -7.11
N THR A 114 -1.65 -9.18 -7.70
CA THR A 114 -2.17 -9.46 -9.05
C THR A 114 -1.73 -8.40 -10.05
N TYR A 115 -1.67 -8.78 -11.34
CA TYR A 115 -1.36 -7.84 -12.43
C TYR A 115 -2.59 -7.08 -12.93
N ASP A 116 -3.77 -7.63 -12.70
CA ASP A 116 -5.05 -7.05 -13.08
C ASP A 116 -5.97 -6.95 -11.86
N PHE A 117 -6.80 -5.91 -11.82
CA PHE A 117 -7.71 -5.63 -10.72
C PHE A 117 -8.99 -6.45 -10.80
N TYR A 118 -9.45 -6.81 -12.01
CA TYR A 118 -10.73 -7.48 -12.23
C TYR A 118 -10.56 -8.99 -12.30
N GLU A 119 -10.26 -9.52 -13.49
CA GLU A 119 -10.05 -10.93 -13.76
C GLU A 119 -8.91 -11.51 -12.94
N GLY A 120 -7.82 -10.75 -12.79
CA GLY A 120 -6.68 -11.14 -11.96
C GLY A 120 -7.03 -11.35 -10.48
N GLN A 121 -8.10 -10.70 -9.99
CA GLN A 121 -8.60 -10.84 -8.62
C GLN A 121 -9.92 -11.61 -8.54
N GLY A 122 -10.37 -12.24 -9.64
CA GLY A 122 -11.61 -13.01 -9.70
C GLY A 122 -12.87 -12.16 -9.44
N ARG A 123 -12.90 -10.89 -9.85
CA ARG A 123 -14.08 -10.03 -9.68
C ARG A 123 -15.11 -10.27 -10.79
N LEU A 124 -16.40 -10.16 -10.48
CA LEU A 124 -17.47 -10.37 -11.48
C LEU A 124 -17.94 -9.07 -12.15
N ASP A 125 -17.33 -7.94 -11.80
CA ASP A 125 -17.76 -6.59 -12.16
C ASP A 125 -16.80 -5.88 -13.14
N GLY A 126 -15.97 -6.66 -13.83
CA GLY A 126 -15.11 -6.20 -14.92
C GLY A 126 -15.86 -6.11 -16.26
N ALA A 127 -15.21 -5.51 -17.25
CA ALA A 127 -15.73 -5.49 -18.63
C ALA A 127 -15.75 -6.89 -19.27
N PHE A 128 -14.84 -7.75 -18.85
CA PHE A 128 -14.73 -9.16 -19.26
C PHE A 128 -14.84 -10.04 -18.02
N CYS A 129 -15.53 -11.17 -18.14
CA CYS A 129 -15.70 -12.16 -17.07
C CYS A 129 -16.12 -13.50 -17.67
N GLU A 130 -15.16 -14.41 -17.84
CA GLU A 130 -15.38 -15.75 -18.41
C GLU A 130 -15.45 -16.85 -17.33
N TYR A 131 -15.85 -16.50 -16.11
CA TYR A 131 -16.04 -17.39 -14.97
C TYR A 131 -17.27 -17.01 -14.16
N THR A 132 -17.75 -17.93 -13.33
CA THR A 132 -18.95 -17.76 -12.50
C THR A 132 -18.61 -17.31 -11.08
N GLU A 133 -19.65 -16.95 -10.31
CA GLU A 133 -19.50 -16.69 -8.87
C GLU A 133 -18.99 -17.91 -8.10
N ALA A 134 -19.40 -19.12 -8.51
CA ALA A 134 -18.92 -20.36 -7.89
C ALA A 134 -17.41 -20.54 -8.11
N ASP A 135 -16.92 -20.34 -9.34
CA ASP A 135 -15.49 -20.42 -9.68
C ASP A 135 -14.67 -19.39 -8.88
N LYS A 136 -15.18 -18.16 -8.77
CA LYS A 136 -14.60 -17.11 -7.92
C LYS A 136 -14.49 -17.58 -6.46
N LEU A 137 -15.58 -18.06 -5.88
CA LEU A 137 -15.60 -18.44 -4.46
C LEU A 137 -14.68 -19.63 -4.19
N GLU A 138 -14.64 -20.62 -5.09
CA GLU A 138 -13.69 -21.73 -5.02
C GLU A 138 -12.24 -21.22 -5.05
N PHE A 139 -11.92 -20.32 -5.98
CA PHE A 139 -10.61 -19.69 -6.06
C PHE A 139 -10.24 -18.96 -4.75
N LEU A 140 -11.12 -18.10 -4.25
CA LEU A 140 -10.91 -17.32 -3.03
C LEU A 140 -10.73 -18.22 -1.80
N GLN A 141 -11.52 -19.29 -1.68
CA GLN A 141 -11.39 -20.28 -0.62
C GLN A 141 -10.06 -21.05 -0.71
N ARG A 142 -9.63 -21.41 -1.92
CA ARG A 142 -8.35 -22.09 -2.16
C ARG A 142 -7.17 -21.23 -1.74
N VAL A 143 -7.13 -19.96 -2.15
CA VAL A 143 -6.02 -19.06 -1.80
C VAL A 143 -6.04 -18.71 -0.30
N HIS A 144 -7.23 -18.57 0.29
CA HIS A 144 -7.39 -18.38 1.74
C HIS A 144 -6.85 -19.58 2.53
N SER A 145 -7.16 -20.79 2.09
CA SER A 145 -6.64 -22.03 2.68
C SER A 145 -5.12 -22.14 2.57
N ALA A 146 -4.51 -21.48 1.58
CA ALA A 146 -3.05 -21.37 1.44
C ALA A 146 -2.42 -20.26 2.32
N GLY A 147 -3.22 -19.58 3.15
CA GLY A 147 -2.80 -18.52 4.09
C GLY A 147 -2.85 -17.11 3.52
N VAL A 148 -3.44 -16.90 2.33
CA VAL A 148 -3.65 -15.56 1.76
C VAL A 148 -4.87 -14.91 2.42
N ILE A 149 -4.68 -13.73 3.03
CA ILE A 149 -5.76 -13.04 3.76
C ILE A 149 -6.15 -11.70 3.13
N ASN A 150 -5.42 -11.25 2.10
CA ASN A 150 -5.77 -10.10 1.29
C ASN A 150 -5.15 -10.16 -0.11
N MET A 151 -5.60 -9.25 -0.98
CA MET A 151 -5.08 -9.06 -2.32
C MET A 151 -4.95 -7.60 -2.74
N GLU A 152 -3.86 -7.30 -3.43
CA GLU A 152 -3.47 -5.97 -3.96
C GLU A 152 -2.57 -6.16 -5.20
N MET A 153 -1.84 -5.13 -5.66
CA MET A 153 -1.22 -5.14 -7.00
C MET A 153 0.26 -4.77 -7.06
N GLU A 154 0.98 -4.69 -5.94
CA GLU A 154 2.37 -4.18 -5.94
C GLU A 154 3.31 -4.89 -4.96
N SER A 155 2.79 -5.61 -3.96
CA SER A 155 3.59 -6.18 -2.88
C SER A 155 4.65 -7.17 -3.36
N LEU A 156 4.38 -7.92 -4.43
CA LEU A 156 5.32 -8.91 -4.99
C LEU A 156 6.58 -8.24 -5.54
N CYS A 157 6.42 -7.19 -6.33
CA CYS A 157 7.54 -6.42 -6.87
C CYS A 157 8.28 -5.66 -5.77
N PHE A 158 7.52 -5.05 -4.85
CA PHE A 158 8.07 -4.35 -3.71
C PHE A 158 8.95 -5.25 -2.84
N ALA A 159 8.44 -6.39 -2.42
CA ALA A 159 9.18 -7.36 -1.62
C ALA A 159 10.42 -7.87 -2.36
N ALA A 160 10.27 -8.27 -3.63
CA ALA A 160 11.36 -8.84 -4.41
C ALA A 160 12.52 -7.85 -4.64
N LEU A 161 12.22 -6.59 -4.97
CA LEU A 161 13.26 -5.59 -5.22
C LEU A 161 13.90 -5.09 -3.92
N CYS A 162 13.13 -4.88 -2.85
CA CYS A 162 13.70 -4.53 -1.55
C CYS A 162 14.62 -5.65 -1.03
N HIS A 163 14.16 -6.91 -1.08
CA HIS A 163 14.98 -8.06 -0.70
C HIS A 163 16.27 -8.14 -1.52
N HIS A 164 16.16 -8.02 -2.85
CA HIS A 164 17.32 -8.06 -3.74
C HIS A 164 18.34 -6.93 -3.48
N ALA A 165 17.87 -5.76 -3.04
CA ALA A 165 18.70 -4.63 -2.67
C ALA A 165 19.24 -4.69 -1.23
N GLY A 166 18.89 -5.73 -0.45
CA GLY A 166 19.26 -5.83 0.97
C GLY A 166 18.57 -4.81 1.87
N ILE A 167 17.41 -4.29 1.46
CA ILE A 167 16.63 -3.28 2.20
C ILE A 167 15.55 -3.98 3.01
N ARG A 168 15.54 -3.75 4.32
CA ARG A 168 14.45 -4.19 5.22
C ARG A 168 13.16 -3.52 4.80
N SER A 169 12.08 -4.28 4.69
CA SER A 169 10.80 -3.73 4.24
C SER A 169 9.58 -4.44 4.80
N ALA A 170 8.47 -3.70 4.85
CA ALA A 170 7.16 -4.21 5.23
C ALA A 170 6.05 -3.62 4.35
N VAL A 171 4.99 -4.40 4.17
CA VAL A 171 3.77 -4.00 3.46
C VAL A 171 2.62 -3.99 4.46
N VAL A 172 1.97 -2.84 4.59
CA VAL A 172 0.83 -2.62 5.50
C VAL A 172 -0.34 -2.09 4.69
N CYS A 173 -1.37 -2.91 4.54
CA CYS A 173 -2.56 -2.55 3.77
C CYS A 173 -3.81 -2.54 4.66
N VAL A 174 -4.72 -1.61 4.39
CA VAL A 174 -6.07 -1.65 4.98
C VAL A 174 -7.02 -2.39 4.04
N THR A 175 -7.86 -3.27 4.57
CA THR A 175 -8.93 -3.94 3.82
C THR A 175 -10.07 -2.96 3.56
N LEU A 176 -10.57 -2.90 2.34
CA LEU A 176 -11.73 -2.05 2.01
C LEU A 176 -13.05 -2.82 1.96
N LEU A 177 -12.97 -4.15 1.90
CA LEU A 177 -14.09 -5.07 1.86
C LEU A 177 -13.59 -6.49 2.13
N ASN A 178 -14.50 -7.40 2.44
CA ASN A 178 -14.27 -8.85 2.41
C ASN A 178 -14.74 -9.43 1.06
N ARG A 179 -13.79 -9.93 0.24
CA ARG A 179 -14.04 -10.45 -1.12
C ARG A 179 -14.89 -11.71 -1.14
N LEU A 180 -14.98 -12.43 -0.03
CA LEU A 180 -15.90 -13.57 0.11
C LEU A 180 -17.37 -13.14 0.13
N ASN A 181 -17.65 -11.87 0.44
CA ASN A 181 -19.00 -11.33 0.59
C ASN A 181 -19.42 -10.39 -0.55
N GLY A 182 -18.54 -10.14 -1.52
CA GLY A 182 -18.84 -9.26 -2.65
C GLY A 182 -17.60 -8.65 -3.30
N ASP A 183 -17.84 -7.93 -4.40
CA ASP A 183 -16.78 -7.21 -5.12
C ASP A 183 -16.84 -5.70 -4.88
N GLN A 184 -18.03 -5.11 -4.81
CA GLN A 184 -18.18 -3.66 -4.65
C GLN A 184 -17.99 -3.20 -3.21
N VAL A 185 -17.31 -2.07 -3.04
CA VAL A 185 -17.17 -1.41 -1.74
C VAL A 185 -18.45 -0.63 -1.43
N SER A 186 -19.14 -0.99 -0.36
CA SER A 186 -20.40 -0.36 0.06
C SER A 186 -20.23 0.72 1.13
N SER A 187 -19.05 0.82 1.74
CA SER A 187 -18.75 1.79 2.79
C SER A 187 -18.79 3.24 2.29
N SER A 188 -19.20 4.16 3.16
CA SER A 188 -19.28 5.58 2.82
C SER A 188 -17.90 6.18 2.52
N LYS A 189 -17.85 7.24 1.71
CA LYS A 189 -16.60 7.97 1.43
C LYS A 189 -15.88 8.45 2.70
N ALA A 190 -16.64 8.88 3.72
CA ALA A 190 -16.07 9.32 5.00
C ALA A 190 -15.35 8.16 5.71
N GLN A 191 -16.00 7.00 5.76
CA GLN A 191 -15.43 5.78 6.36
C GLN A 191 -14.20 5.30 5.59
N LEU A 192 -14.24 5.30 4.25
CA LEU A 192 -13.09 4.94 3.42
C LEU A 192 -11.91 5.89 3.62
N ASN A 193 -12.16 7.19 3.75
CA ASN A 193 -11.10 8.16 4.03
C ASN A 193 -10.45 7.91 5.39
N GLU A 194 -11.25 7.56 6.41
CA GLU A 194 -10.73 7.21 7.73
C GLU A 194 -9.87 5.95 7.69
N TRP A 195 -10.36 4.87 7.06
CA TRP A 195 -9.64 3.61 6.94
C TRP A 195 -8.28 3.76 6.25
N GLN A 196 -8.21 4.60 5.22
CA GLN A 196 -6.96 4.88 4.50
C GLN A 196 -5.88 5.57 5.36
N GLU A 197 -6.25 6.15 6.51
CA GLU A 197 -5.27 6.67 7.47
C GLU A 197 -4.66 5.58 8.36
N PHE A 198 -5.31 4.43 8.53
CA PHE A 198 -4.90 3.42 9.52
C PHE A 198 -3.48 2.86 9.28
N PRO A 199 -3.07 2.51 8.03
CA PRO A 199 -1.69 2.10 7.77
C PRO A 199 -0.68 3.19 8.15
N GLN A 200 -1.04 4.45 7.90
CA GLN A 200 -0.20 5.62 8.20
C GLN A 200 -0.06 5.80 9.71
N ARG A 201 -1.14 5.62 10.49
CA ARG A 201 -1.11 5.69 11.96
C ARG A 201 -0.17 4.64 12.53
N LEU A 202 -0.27 3.39 12.06
CA LEU A 202 0.58 2.30 12.55
C LEU A 202 2.06 2.53 12.22
N VAL A 203 2.38 2.89 10.98
CA VAL A 203 3.79 3.13 10.59
C VAL A 203 4.34 4.41 11.20
N ALA A 204 3.52 5.45 11.42
CA ALA A 204 3.97 6.62 12.15
C ALA A 204 4.32 6.31 13.62
N ARG A 205 3.63 5.35 14.27
CA ARG A 205 4.04 4.85 15.59
C ARG A 205 5.40 4.17 15.54
N TYR A 206 5.64 3.34 14.52
CA TYR A 206 6.93 2.69 14.32
C TYR A 206 8.06 3.72 14.15
N ILE A 207 7.86 4.72 13.28
CA ILE A 207 8.82 5.79 13.04
C ILE A 207 9.10 6.57 14.34
N LYS A 208 8.05 6.96 15.08
CA LYS A 208 8.20 7.65 16.37
C LYS A 208 8.99 6.82 17.37
N LYS A 209 8.65 5.55 17.56
CA LYS A 209 9.36 4.62 18.46
C LYS A 209 10.84 4.52 18.08
N THR A 210 11.14 4.35 16.79
CA THR A 210 12.51 4.26 16.27
C THR A 210 13.32 5.55 16.52
N LEU A 211 12.66 6.71 16.47
CA LEU A 211 13.28 8.02 16.73
C LEU A 211 13.30 8.40 18.22
N GLY A 212 12.84 7.54 19.13
CA GLY A 212 12.73 7.87 20.56
C GLY A 212 11.66 8.94 20.88
N LEU A 213 10.68 9.13 19.99
CA LEU A 213 9.60 10.09 20.15
C LEU A 213 8.36 9.46 20.82
N PRO A 214 7.52 10.25 21.52
CA PRO A 214 6.29 9.73 22.12
C PRO A 214 5.31 9.14 21.10
N VAL A 215 4.96 7.87 21.28
CA VAL A 215 4.16 7.08 20.34
C VAL A 215 2.66 7.39 20.42
N MET A 216 2.13 7.63 21.63
CA MET A 216 0.67 7.76 21.88
C MET A 216 0.11 9.19 21.82
N LEU A 217 0.93 10.21 21.51
CA LEU A 217 0.39 11.56 21.38
C LEU A 217 -0.49 11.67 20.11
N PRO A 218 -1.75 12.14 20.23
CA PRO A 218 -2.61 12.41 19.08
C PRO A 218 -1.88 13.33 18.11
N GLN A 219 -1.68 12.88 16.86
CA GLN A 219 -0.94 13.66 15.86
C GLN A 219 -1.75 14.86 15.32
N ARG A 220 -3.08 14.85 15.46
CA ARG A 220 -3.98 15.82 14.81
C ARG A 220 -5.12 16.21 15.75
N THR A 221 -5.17 17.47 16.15
CA THR A 221 -6.33 18.10 16.83
C THR A 221 -7.07 19.09 15.93
N LEU A 222 -6.53 19.38 14.73
CA LEU A 222 -7.08 20.38 13.81
C LEU A 222 -7.83 19.74 12.64
N PRO A 223 -9.04 20.22 12.30
CA PRO A 223 -9.81 19.72 11.17
C PRO A 223 -9.13 20.05 9.83
N GLN A 224 -9.07 19.07 8.94
CA GLN A 224 -8.58 19.23 7.57
C GLN A 224 -9.72 19.68 6.65
N HIS A 225 -10.17 20.92 6.80
CA HIS A 225 -10.99 21.55 5.77
C HIS A 225 -10.07 22.29 4.80
N VAL A 226 -10.22 21.99 3.51
CA VAL A 226 -9.74 22.90 2.46
C VAL A 226 -10.54 24.19 2.64
N ARG A 227 -9.89 25.24 3.14
CA ARG A 227 -10.49 26.57 3.17
C ARG A 227 -10.76 26.97 1.73
N ASP A 228 -12.00 27.35 1.41
CA ASP A 228 -12.36 27.84 0.08
C ASP A 228 -11.45 29.01 -0.28
N PRO A 229 -10.63 28.90 -1.34
CA PRO A 229 -9.74 29.98 -1.78
C PRO A 229 -10.49 31.29 -2.05
N ARG A 230 -11.80 31.23 -2.35
CA ARG A 230 -12.66 32.39 -2.63
C ARG A 230 -12.95 33.25 -1.40
N HIS A 231 -12.67 32.76 -0.18
CA HIS A 231 -12.87 33.53 1.06
C HIS A 231 -11.63 34.29 1.54
N HIS A 232 -10.50 34.19 0.83
CA HIS A 232 -9.38 35.09 1.06
C HIS A 232 -9.52 36.30 0.13
N LYS A 233 -9.58 37.51 0.72
CA LYS A 233 -9.49 38.78 -0.02
C LYS A 233 -8.32 38.65 -1.00
N SER A 234 -8.67 38.73 -2.28
CA SER A 234 -7.75 38.69 -3.41
C SER A 234 -6.54 39.59 -3.18
N MET A 235 -5.37 39.02 -2.93
CA MET A 235 -4.10 39.65 -3.29
C MET A 235 -3.72 39.19 -4.70
N ARG A 236 -4.55 39.54 -5.68
CA ARG A 236 -4.08 39.73 -7.06
C ARG A 236 -3.97 41.23 -7.28
N HIS A 237 -2.82 41.79 -6.91
CA HIS A 237 -2.37 43.04 -7.50
C HIS A 237 -1.16 42.75 -8.39
N GLN A 238 -1.30 43.24 -9.62
CA GLN A 238 -0.25 43.60 -10.58
C GLN A 238 0.49 42.46 -11.28
N SER A 239 -0.18 41.96 -12.30
CA SER A 239 0.46 41.85 -13.62
C SER A 239 -0.49 42.49 -14.63
N GLU A 240 -0.46 43.82 -14.71
CA GLU A 240 -0.98 44.54 -15.87
C GLU A 240 -0.10 44.17 -17.06
N SER A 241 -0.63 43.31 -17.93
CA SER A 241 -0.14 43.17 -19.29
C SER A 241 -0.47 44.47 -20.02
N PHE A 242 0.58 45.20 -20.41
CA PHE A 242 0.49 46.31 -21.35
C PHE A 242 -0.14 45.81 -22.65
N ASP A 243 -1.34 46.31 -22.96
CA ASP A 243 -1.86 46.32 -24.32
C ASP A 243 -0.95 47.23 -25.16
N ILE A 244 -0.36 46.67 -26.22
CA ILE A 244 0.26 47.45 -27.29
C ILE A 244 -0.66 47.32 -28.50
N ASP A 245 -1.43 48.37 -28.74
CA ASP A 245 -2.08 48.63 -30.02
C ASP A 245 -1.00 48.96 -31.08
N ASN A 246 -1.02 48.21 -32.18
CA ASN A 246 -0.86 48.69 -33.57
C ASN A 246 -1.10 47.54 -34.56
#